data_AF-S8DDY2-F1
#
_entry.id   AF-S8DDY2-F1
#
_cell.length_a   1.000
_cell.length_b   1.000
_cell.length_c   1.000
_cell.angle_alpha   90.00
_cell.angle_beta   90.00
_cell.angle_gamma   90.00
#
_symmetry.space_group_name_H-M   'P 1'
#
loop_
_entity.id
_entity.type
_entity.pdbx_description
1 polymer ?
#
loop_
_entity_poly.entity_id
_entity_poly.type
_entity_poly.pdbx_seq_one_letter_code
_entity_poly.pdbx_strand_id
1 'polypeptide(L)'
;SNMSLPRMMLCIVHDGHVAWDVKWRPVDACNTLSSTSALGYLGVLLGNGALEVWEVPHPHTLKRLYAAFQENADPRFIRLRPVFRCSFLKCGGDRQSIPLTLEWSAASPHDMILAGCHDGV
;
A
#
# COMPACT_ATOMS: atom_id res chain seq x y z
N SER A 1 -9.15 26.03 -18.91
CA SER A 1 -9.16 24.66 -18.34
C SER A 1 -10.12 24.65 -17.16
N ASN A 2 -11.15 23.79 -17.19
CA ASN A 2 -12.09 23.70 -16.07
C ASN A 2 -11.42 22.89 -14.95
N MET A 3 -10.84 23.57 -13.97
CA MET A 3 -10.18 22.92 -12.83
C MET A 3 -11.25 22.50 -11.83
N SER A 4 -11.70 21.26 -11.91
CA SER A 4 -12.56 20.68 -10.87
C SER A 4 -11.79 20.55 -9.55
N LEU A 5 -12.45 20.81 -8.42
CA LEU A 5 -11.86 20.62 -7.10
C LEU A 5 -11.37 19.16 -6.92
N PRO A 6 -10.27 18.94 -6.17
CA PRO A 6 -9.84 17.59 -5.78
C PRO A 6 -11.01 16.84 -5.14
N ARG A 7 -11.22 15.60 -5.59
CA ARG A 7 -12.24 14.72 -5.03
C ARG A 7 -11.59 13.43 -4.56
N MET A 8 -12.05 12.93 -3.42
CA MET A 8 -11.65 11.64 -2.92
C MET A 8 -12.23 10.55 -3.82
N MET A 9 -11.37 9.75 -4.44
CA MET A 9 -11.78 8.72 -5.40
C MET A 9 -11.74 7.31 -4.82
N LEU A 10 -10.87 7.08 -3.83
CA LEU A 10 -10.60 5.77 -3.26
C LEU A 10 -10.17 5.90 -1.80
N CYS A 11 -10.77 5.08 -0.94
CA CYS A 11 -10.33 4.88 0.43
C CYS A 11 -9.93 3.42 0.61
N ILE A 12 -8.74 3.17 1.15
CA ILE A 12 -8.32 1.81 1.51
C ILE A 12 -8.50 1.66 3.01
N VAL A 13 -9.17 0.58 3.41
CA VAL A 13 -9.45 0.28 4.83
C VAL A 13 -8.60 -0.90 5.28
N HIS A 14 -8.06 -0.82 6.49
CA HIS A 14 -7.32 -1.90 7.15
C HIS A 14 -7.84 -2.20 8.55
N ASP A 15 -7.62 -3.43 9.00
CA ASP A 15 -8.07 -3.90 10.31
C ASP A 15 -6.99 -3.76 11.40
N GLY A 16 -5.80 -3.24 11.06
CA GLY A 16 -4.69 -3.05 12.02
C GLY A 16 -4.92 -1.94 13.06
N HIS A 17 -6.13 -1.40 13.18
CA HIS A 17 -6.56 -0.26 14.00
C HIS A 17 -5.87 1.07 13.68
N VAL A 18 -4.53 1.12 13.66
CA VAL A 18 -3.72 2.27 13.29
C VAL A 18 -2.68 1.86 12.24
N ALA A 19 -2.30 2.81 11.38
CA ALA A 19 -1.11 2.69 10.52
C ALA A 19 -0.03 3.61 11.10
N TRP A 20 1.06 3.03 11.58
CA TRP A 20 2.20 3.76 12.16
C TRP A 20 3.03 4.46 11.10
N ASP A 21 3.24 3.79 9.96
CA ASP A 21 3.92 4.36 8.81
C ASP A 21 3.32 3.84 7.51
N VAL A 22 3.33 4.67 6.48
CA VAL A 22 2.75 4.40 5.17
C VAL A 22 3.66 4.96 4.08
N LYS A 23 4.14 4.10 3.19
CA LYS A 23 5.05 4.47 2.10
C LYS A 23 4.47 4.09 0.74
N TRP A 24 4.37 5.08 -0.13
CA TRP A 24 3.93 4.90 -1.50
C TRP A 24 5.11 4.51 -2.41
N ARG A 25 4.94 3.46 -3.20
CA ARG A 25 5.80 3.11 -4.33
C ARG A 25 4.99 3.15 -5.62
N PRO A 26 5.18 4.15 -6.50
CA PRO A 26 4.54 4.14 -7.80
C PRO A 26 5.06 3.00 -8.68
N VAL A 27 4.26 2.53 -9.65
CA VAL A 27 4.78 1.65 -10.71
C VAL A 27 5.78 2.44 -11.56
N ASP A 28 6.94 1.85 -11.84
CA ASP A 28 7.92 2.45 -12.75
C ASP A 28 7.34 2.56 -14.17
N ALA A 29 7.30 3.79 -14.69
CA ALA A 29 6.83 4.08 -16.04
C ALA A 29 7.69 3.42 -17.14
N CYS A 30 8.88 2.91 -16.81
CA CYS A 30 9.76 2.20 -17.74
C CYS A 30 9.37 0.71 -17.93
N ASN A 31 8.61 0.13 -17.00
CA ASN A 31 8.25 -1.30 -17.01
C ASN A 31 6.89 -1.54 -17.71
N THR A 32 6.69 -0.90 -18.86
CA THR A 32 5.40 -0.75 -19.60
C THR A 32 4.94 -2.00 -20.35
N LEU A 33 5.63 -3.13 -20.25
CA LEU A 33 5.26 -4.36 -20.95
C LEU A 33 4.07 -5.09 -20.32
N SER A 34 3.70 -4.74 -19.09
CA SER A 34 2.51 -5.25 -18.44
C SER A 34 1.53 -4.08 -18.29
N SER A 35 0.37 -4.20 -18.95
CA SER A 35 -0.83 -3.40 -18.76
C SER A 35 -1.22 -3.38 -17.28
N THR A 36 -0.57 -2.53 -16.50
CA THR A 36 -0.61 -2.60 -15.04
C THR A 36 -1.95 -2.07 -14.57
N SER A 37 -2.82 -3.00 -14.17
CA SER A 37 -4.13 -2.70 -13.59
C SER A 37 -4.06 -1.99 -12.23
N ALA A 38 -2.85 -1.64 -11.78
CA ALA A 38 -2.48 -1.06 -10.50
C ALA A 38 -1.68 0.24 -10.68
N LEU A 39 -1.86 1.17 -9.74
CA LEU A 39 -1.15 2.45 -9.64
C LEU A 39 0.22 2.32 -8.97
N GLY A 40 0.43 1.25 -8.19
CA GLY A 40 1.63 1.07 -7.39
C GLY A 40 1.35 0.22 -6.15
N TYR A 41 2.29 0.27 -5.22
CA TYR A 41 2.24 -0.47 -3.97
C TYR A 41 2.24 0.48 -2.78
N LEU A 42 1.44 0.16 -1.78
CA LEU A 42 1.44 0.82 -0.49
C LEU A 42 2.07 -0.13 0.52
N GLY A 43 3.21 0.26 1.09
CA GLY A 43 3.80 -0.41 2.25
C GLY A 43 3.19 0.20 3.50
N VAL A 44 2.60 -0.62 4.36
CA VAL A 44 1.86 -0.18 5.55
C VAL A 44 2.38 -0.92 6.76
N LEU A 45 2.76 -0.15 7.78
CA LEU A 45 3.09 -0.66 9.08
C LEU A 45 1.90 -0.53 10.02
N LEU A 46 1.33 -1.65 10.43
CA LEU A 46 0.10 -1.68 11.22
C LEU A 46 0.38 -1.61 12.73
N GLY A 47 -0.65 -1.22 13.48
CA GLY A 47 -0.64 -1.11 14.94
C GLY A 47 -0.21 -2.35 15.69
N ASN A 48 -0.46 -3.52 15.10
CA ASN A 48 -0.10 -4.83 15.64
C ASN A 48 1.34 -5.27 15.29
N GLY A 49 2.15 -4.39 14.69
CA GLY A 49 3.52 -4.67 14.27
C GLY A 49 3.64 -5.39 12.92
N ALA A 50 2.52 -5.70 12.26
CA ALA A 50 2.56 -6.33 10.95
C ALA A 50 2.93 -5.31 9.86
N LEU A 51 3.86 -5.71 9.00
CA LEU A 51 4.13 -5.07 7.72
C LEU A 51 3.23 -5.71 6.66
N GLU A 52 2.41 -4.91 6.00
CA GLU A 52 1.62 -5.33 4.84
C GLU A 52 1.99 -4.49 3.61
N VAL A 53 1.98 -5.12 2.44
CA VAL A 53 2.08 -4.43 1.15
C VAL A 53 0.79 -4.66 0.39
N TRP A 54 0.18 -3.59 -0.09
CA TRP A 54 -1.05 -3.63 -0.87
C TRP A 54 -0.78 -3.12 -2.28
N GLU A 55 -1.24 -3.86 -3.28
CA GLU A 55 -1.29 -3.36 -4.65
C GLU A 55 -2.51 -2.44 -4.80
N VAL A 56 -2.28 -1.18 -5.16
CA VAL A 56 -3.35 -0.18 -5.28
C VAL A 56 -3.93 -0.23 -6.69
N PRO A 57 -5.20 -0.61 -6.89
CA PRO A 57 -5.77 -0.75 -8.22
C PRO A 57 -6.00 0.59 -8.90
N HIS A 58 -5.90 0.61 -10.23
CA HIS A 58 -6.26 1.76 -11.04
C HIS A 58 -7.76 2.08 -10.90
N PRO A 59 -8.16 3.37 -10.74
CA PRO A 59 -9.57 3.75 -10.65
C PRO A 59 -10.45 3.22 -11.79
N HIS A 60 -9.92 3.10 -13.01
CA HIS A 60 -10.60 2.45 -14.13
C HIS A 60 -10.90 0.95 -13.89
N THR A 61 -10.01 0.21 -13.24
CA THR A 61 -10.25 -1.18 -12.82
C THR A 61 -11.38 -1.24 -11.80
N LEU A 62 -11.38 -0.32 -10.83
CA LEU A 62 -12.46 -0.19 -9.86
C LEU A 62 -13.79 0.19 -10.52
N LYS A 63 -13.80 1.13 -11.47
CA LYS A 63 -15.01 1.49 -12.22
C LYS A 63 -15.63 0.28 -12.91
N ARG A 64 -14.84 -0.67 -13.43
CA ARG A 64 -15.39 -1.92 -14.01
C ARG A 64 -15.95 -2.86 -12.95
N LEU A 65 -15.24 -3.06 -11.83
CA LEU A 65 -15.70 -3.91 -10.73
C LEU A 65 -16.97 -3.38 -10.06
N TYR A 66 -17.07 -2.05 -9.98
CA TYR A 66 -18.18 -1.36 -9.34
C TYR A 66 -19.15 -0.70 -10.32
N ALA A 67 -19.05 -0.89 -11.65
CA ALA A 67 -20.08 -0.43 -12.59
C ALA A 67 -21.45 -1.08 -12.31
N ALA A 68 -21.44 -2.21 -11.60
CA ALA A 68 -22.63 -2.85 -11.05
C ALA A 68 -23.24 -2.11 -9.84
N PHE A 69 -22.54 -1.14 -9.24
CA PHE A 69 -22.97 -0.40 -8.05
C PHE A 69 -23.00 1.12 -8.36
N GLN A 70 -24.16 1.74 -8.14
CA GLN A 70 -24.59 3.04 -8.65
C GLN A 70 -23.56 4.21 -8.64
N GLU A 71 -23.75 5.12 -9.60
CA GLU A 71 -22.89 6.26 -9.94
C GLU A 71 -22.76 7.38 -8.88
N ASN A 72 -23.60 7.40 -7.84
CA ASN A 72 -23.80 8.59 -6.99
C ASN A 72 -23.52 8.42 -5.48
N ALA A 73 -22.81 7.38 -5.06
CA ALA A 73 -22.41 7.24 -3.66
C ALA A 73 -20.92 7.60 -3.47
N ASP A 74 -20.66 8.48 -2.50
CA ASP A 74 -19.49 8.68 -1.62
C ASP A 74 -18.20 7.86 -1.86
N PRO A 75 -17.02 8.34 -1.41
CA PRO A 75 -15.74 7.70 -1.70
C PRO A 75 -15.78 6.19 -1.47
N ARG A 76 -15.37 5.44 -2.49
CA ARG A 76 -15.48 3.98 -2.45
C ARG A 76 -14.45 3.45 -1.46
N PHE A 77 -14.93 2.96 -0.33
CA PHE A 77 -14.11 2.22 0.62
C PHE A 77 -13.90 0.82 0.08
N ILE A 78 -12.63 0.46 -0.11
CA ILE A 78 -12.25 -0.88 -0.54
C ILE A 78 -11.39 -1.53 0.53
N ARG A 79 -11.65 -2.81 0.76
CA ARG A 79 -10.78 -3.66 1.55
C ARG A 79 -9.93 -4.48 0.59
N LEU A 80 -8.64 -4.16 0.54
CA LEU A 80 -7.68 -4.90 -0.26
C LEU A 80 -7.11 -6.06 0.56
N ARG A 81 -6.80 -7.17 -0.12
CA ARG A 81 -5.97 -8.21 0.48
C ARG A 81 -4.51 -7.84 0.26
N PRO A 82 -3.63 -7.96 1.26
CA PRO A 82 -2.22 -7.71 1.07
C PRO A 82 -1.61 -8.69 0.07
N VAL A 83 -0.76 -8.18 -0.82
CA VAL A 83 0.08 -8.99 -1.72
C VAL A 83 1.30 -9.55 -0.99
N PHE A 84 1.70 -8.90 0.10
CA PHE A 84 2.71 -9.39 1.02
C PHE A 84 2.33 -9.04 2.46
N ARG A 85 2.61 -9.95 3.39
CA ARG A 85 2.43 -9.73 4.82
C ARG A 85 3.55 -10.38 5.62
N CYS A 86 4.16 -9.60 6.50
CA CYS A 86 5.09 -10.06 7.53
C CYS A 86 4.56 -9.64 8.90
N SER A 87 4.23 -10.62 9.75
CA SER A 87 3.64 -10.33 11.08
C SER A 87 4.69 -10.18 12.18
N PHE A 88 5.93 -10.62 11.94
CA PHE A 88 7.02 -10.58 12.92
C PHE A 88 8.34 -10.36 12.20
N LEU A 89 9.05 -9.28 12.55
CA LEU A 89 10.45 -9.11 12.16
C LEU A 89 11.33 -9.74 13.24
N LYS A 90 12.04 -10.81 12.87
CA LYS A 90 13.03 -11.44 13.75
C LYS A 90 14.40 -10.86 13.44
N CYS A 91 15.08 -10.31 14.45
CA CYS A 91 16.48 -9.95 14.35
C CYS A 91 17.33 -10.95 15.15
N GLY A 92 18.16 -11.73 14.45
CA GLY A 92 19.14 -12.63 15.07
C GLY A 92 18.55 -13.61 16.09
N GLY A 93 17.98 -14.72 15.64
CA GLY A 93 17.39 -15.75 16.50
C GLY A 93 15.92 -15.47 16.83
N ASP A 94 15.53 -15.63 18.11
CA ASP A 94 14.13 -15.53 18.57
C ASP A 94 13.72 -14.14 19.07
N ARG A 95 14.59 -13.13 18.97
CA ARG A 95 14.27 -11.77 19.36
C ARG A 95 13.34 -11.13 18.32
N GLN A 96 12.18 -10.68 18.78
CA GLN A 96 11.24 -9.92 17.97
C GLN A 96 11.56 -8.44 18.06
N SER A 97 11.77 -7.82 16.92
CA SER A 97 12.00 -6.38 16.81
C SER A 97 10.70 -5.72 16.37
N ILE A 98 10.34 -4.62 17.03
CA ILE A 98 9.17 -3.81 16.66
C ILE A 98 9.59 -2.85 15.55
N PRO A 99 9.09 -3.00 14.31
CA PRO A 99 9.30 -2.02 13.26
C PRO A 99 8.65 -0.68 13.63
N LEU A 100 9.27 0.42 13.21
CA LEU A 100 8.82 1.80 13.46
C LEU A 100 8.68 2.63 12.17
N THR A 101 9.46 2.31 11.14
CA THR A 101 9.45 3.04 9.87
C THR A 101 9.71 2.08 8.72
N LEU A 102 9.20 2.44 7.55
CA LEU A 102 9.42 1.75 6.29
C LEU A 102 10.11 2.67 5.30
N GLU A 103 10.85 2.09 4.35
CA GLU A 103 11.39 2.83 3.21
C GLU A 103 11.52 1.90 1.99
N TRP A 104 11.02 2.34 0.84
CA TRP A 104 11.21 1.62 -0.41
C TRP A 104 12.63 1.87 -0.95
N SER A 105 13.24 0.84 -1.54
CA SER A 105 14.56 0.99 -2.16
C SER A 105 14.51 2.00 -3.30
N ALA A 106 15.32 3.06 -3.18
CA ALA A 106 15.55 4.01 -4.27
C ALA A 106 16.46 3.44 -5.38
N ALA A 107 17.03 2.25 -5.19
CA ALA A 107 17.80 1.55 -6.21
C ALA A 107 16.93 0.58 -7.00
N SER A 108 17.15 0.52 -8.32
CA SER A 108 16.53 -0.47 -9.21
C SER A 108 16.79 -1.90 -8.70
N PRO A 109 15.78 -2.80 -8.71
CA PRO A 109 14.47 -2.66 -9.37
C PRO A 109 13.36 -2.05 -8.50
N HIS A 110 13.73 -1.34 -7.43
CA HIS A 110 12.83 -0.64 -6.50
C HIS A 110 11.81 -1.54 -5.79
N ASP A 111 11.99 -2.86 -5.82
CA ASP A 111 11.04 -3.87 -5.32
C ASP A 111 11.31 -4.31 -3.88
N MET A 112 12.39 -3.81 -3.27
CA MET A 112 12.70 -4.04 -1.87
C MET A 112 12.10 -2.96 -0.97
N ILE A 113 11.63 -3.38 0.20
CA ILE A 113 11.23 -2.50 1.30
C ILE A 113 12.07 -2.81 2.54
N LEU A 114 12.58 -1.76 3.16
CA LEU A 114 13.33 -1.81 4.40
C LEU A 114 12.41 -1.41 5.56
N ALA A 115 12.62 -2.03 6.71
CA ALA A 115 11.94 -1.68 7.95
C ALA A 115 12.97 -1.36 9.01
N GLY A 116 12.94 -0.13 9.54
CA GLY A 116 13.75 0.28 10.68
C GLY A 116 13.02 -0.02 11.99
N CYS A 117 13.71 -0.62 12.94
CA CYS A 117 13.15 -1.13 14.19
C CYS A 117 13.62 -0.33 15.41
N HIS A 118 12.86 -0.46 16.50
CA HIS A 118 13.12 0.25 17.76
C HIS A 118 14.47 -0.08 18.43
N ASP A 119 15.08 -1.21 18.08
CA ASP A 119 16.35 -1.71 18.60
C ASP A 119 17.56 -1.34 17.73
N GLY A 120 17.35 -0.50 16.70
CA GLY A 120 18.40 -0.04 15.80
C GLY A 120 18.72 -0.99 14.65
N VAL A 121 17.84 -1.97 14.40
CA VAL A 121 17.87 -2.91 13.28
C VAL A 121 17.15 -2.36 12.06
#